data_AF-A0A7Y5Q7W9-F1
#
_entry.id   AF-A0A7Y5Q7W9-F1
#
_cell.length_a   1.000
_cell.length_b   1.000
_cell.length_c   1.000
_cell.angle_alpha   90.00
_cell.angle_beta   90.00
_cell.angle_gamma   90.00
#
_symmetry.space_group_name_H-M   'P 1'
#
loop_
_entity.id
_entity.type
_entity.pdbx_description
1 polymer ?
#
loop_
_entity_poly.entity_id
_entity_poly.type
_entity_poly.pdbx_seq_one_letter_code
_entity_poly.pdbx_strand_id
1 'polypeptide(L)'
;QPPAALRGPLVALAAALLVLAPWLLYSQLTFGTVQQASGTMKMLWHDHAWAFMDPLHRWLDVVAQARTWLVMSLPGVHQNVITAAPVTTLWKLLVVVAATLVLSHPGPRQRGRALLTALAWPLLYYLLAGFVYASRFRDIQSWYGAVPTVVLSLTALAVAGLLMGHPDRLTRRCWSGLVMLLLVFHLPAQARQYGHWLERGLWPWQVDVHRSTLVLAERLPRAARVGAFNAGIPAYFGEQQVINLDGLVNLTAMRHWQTRSLDIYVQNAGLDYLIDETTALERATDFMRRPLQLEEVEQFPLRGWPGDPYRYVWRILPPLP
;
A
#
# COMPACT_ATOMS: atom_id res chain seq x y z
N GLN A 1 -39.13 14.80 12.02
CA GLN A 1 -38.35 14.84 10.75
C GLN A 1 -36.90 15.18 11.10
N PRO A 2 -35.88 14.51 10.53
CA PRO A 2 -34.50 14.92 10.78
C PRO A 2 -34.30 16.38 10.32
N PRO A 3 -33.51 17.19 11.05
CA PRO A 3 -33.19 18.55 10.64
C PRO A 3 -32.69 18.55 9.20
N ALA A 4 -33.05 19.59 8.41
CA ALA A 4 -32.72 19.67 6.99
C ALA A 4 -31.21 19.45 6.71
N ALA A 5 -30.35 19.84 7.65
CA ALA A 5 -28.90 19.64 7.60
C ALA A 5 -28.45 18.16 7.59
N LEU A 6 -29.24 17.23 8.15
CA LEU A 6 -28.87 15.80 8.23
C LEU A 6 -29.36 14.98 7.03
N ARG A 7 -30.27 15.50 6.21
CA ARG A 7 -30.85 14.75 5.09
C ARG A 7 -29.78 14.33 4.07
N GLY A 8 -28.88 15.25 3.71
CA GLY A 8 -27.78 14.97 2.76
C GLY A 8 -26.84 13.85 3.24
N PRO A 9 -26.24 13.96 4.44
CA PRO A 9 -25.40 12.90 5.00
C PRO A 9 -26.10 11.54 5.11
N LEU A 10 -27.38 11.51 5.51
CA LEU A 10 -28.14 10.27 5.62
C LEU A 10 -28.38 9.62 4.26
N VAL A 11 -28.71 10.40 3.22
CA VAL A 11 -28.86 9.89 1.85
C VAL A 11 -27.52 9.36 1.33
N ALA A 12 -26.42 10.08 1.57
CA ALA A 12 -25.08 9.63 1.17
C ALA A 12 -24.67 8.32 1.87
N LEU A 13 -24.94 8.21 3.18
CA LEU A 13 -24.69 6.99 3.95
C LEU A 13 -25.55 5.83 3.45
N ALA A 14 -26.84 6.05 3.21
CA ALA A 14 -27.75 5.03 2.70
C ALA A 14 -27.31 4.55 1.30
N ALA A 15 -26.91 5.47 0.41
CA ALA A 15 -26.37 5.13 -0.89
C ALA A 15 -25.06 4.33 -0.78
N ALA A 16 -24.13 4.75 0.09
CA ALA A 16 -22.89 4.03 0.32
C ALA A 16 -23.15 2.61 0.86
N LEU A 17 -24.07 2.46 1.82
CA LEU A 17 -24.46 1.15 2.35
C LEU A 17 -25.14 0.29 1.29
N LEU A 18 -26.01 0.85 0.45
CA LEU A 18 -26.66 0.12 -0.64
C LEU A 18 -25.64 -0.41 -1.66
N VAL A 19 -24.60 0.37 -1.96
CA VAL A 19 -23.51 -0.03 -2.87
C VAL A 19 -22.59 -1.07 -2.23
N LEU A 20 -22.26 -0.93 -0.96
CA LEU A 20 -21.32 -1.82 -0.25
C LEU A 20 -21.96 -3.11 0.26
N ALA A 21 -23.25 -3.09 0.61
CA ALA A 21 -23.92 -4.21 1.25
C ALA A 21 -23.89 -5.52 0.45
N PRO A 22 -24.09 -5.54 -0.89
CA PRO A 22 -23.97 -6.78 -1.66
C PRO A 22 -22.60 -7.43 -1.51
N TRP A 23 -21.52 -6.63 -1.52
CA TRP A 23 -20.16 -7.14 -1.38
C TRP A 23 -19.84 -7.61 0.03
N LEU A 24 -20.27 -6.86 1.05
CA LEU A 24 -20.10 -7.24 2.46
C LEU A 24 -20.87 -8.52 2.77
N LEU A 25 -22.12 -8.63 2.30
CA LEU A 25 -22.93 -9.83 2.44
C LEU A 25 -22.29 -11.02 1.74
N TYR A 26 -21.85 -10.85 0.48
CA TYR A 26 -21.14 -11.90 -0.25
C TYR A 26 -19.89 -12.38 0.50
N SER A 27 -19.12 -11.44 1.06
CA SER A 27 -17.90 -11.77 1.80
C SER A 27 -18.20 -12.53 3.09
N GLN A 28 -19.21 -12.08 3.85
CA GLN A 28 -19.64 -12.78 5.06
C GLN A 28 -20.16 -14.19 4.77
N LEU A 29 -20.96 -14.37 3.71
CA LEU A 29 -21.53 -15.67 3.34
C LEU A 29 -20.50 -16.64 2.77
N THR A 30 -19.56 -16.14 1.96
CA THR A 30 -18.58 -16.99 1.24
C THR A 30 -17.35 -17.29 2.09
N PHE A 31 -16.86 -16.30 2.85
CA PHE A 31 -15.60 -16.38 3.58
C PHE A 31 -15.77 -16.39 5.10
N GLY A 32 -16.99 -16.14 5.60
CA GLY A 32 -17.27 -16.04 7.04
C GLY A 32 -16.82 -14.73 7.67
N THR A 33 -16.35 -13.76 6.88
CA THR A 33 -15.85 -12.48 7.37
C THR A 33 -16.04 -11.38 6.33
N VAL A 34 -16.34 -10.17 6.79
CA VAL A 34 -16.31 -8.93 5.98
C VAL A 34 -14.91 -8.28 5.95
N GLN A 35 -13.99 -8.76 6.78
CA GLN A 35 -12.63 -8.24 6.86
C GLN A 35 -11.74 -8.96 5.84
N GLN A 36 -10.96 -8.17 5.09
CA GLN A 36 -10.01 -8.69 4.12
C GLN A 36 -8.85 -9.43 4.82
N ALA A 37 -8.54 -10.65 4.38
CA ALA A 37 -7.47 -11.49 4.93
C ALA A 37 -6.11 -10.78 4.96
N SER A 38 -5.76 -10.07 3.88
CA SER A 38 -4.52 -9.30 3.81
C SER A 38 -4.42 -8.20 4.87
N GLY A 39 -5.54 -7.55 5.20
CA GLY A 39 -5.61 -6.55 6.26
C GLY A 39 -5.31 -7.19 7.62
N THR A 40 -5.98 -8.31 7.91
CA THR A 40 -5.77 -9.08 9.14
C THR A 40 -4.33 -9.58 9.27
N MET A 41 -3.75 -10.11 8.20
CA MET A 41 -2.37 -10.61 8.20
C MET A 41 -1.33 -9.50 8.39
N LYS A 42 -1.50 -8.37 7.70
CA LYS A 42 -0.57 -7.24 7.91
C LYS A 42 -0.65 -6.67 9.32
N MET A 43 -1.84 -6.64 9.93
CA MET A 43 -2.00 -6.28 11.34
C MET A 43 -1.33 -7.30 12.27
N LEU A 44 -1.48 -8.60 12.00
CA LEU A 44 -0.83 -9.66 12.77
C LEU A 44 0.70 -9.54 12.73
N TRP A 45 1.29 -9.33 11.55
CA TRP A 45 2.73 -9.12 11.41
C TRP A 45 3.21 -7.85 12.11
N HIS A 46 2.42 -6.79 12.04
CA HIS A 46 2.71 -5.53 12.71
C HIS A 46 2.69 -5.69 14.24
N ASP A 47 1.62 -6.27 14.79
CA ASP A 47 1.45 -6.50 16.22
C ASP A 47 2.56 -7.42 16.77
N HIS A 48 2.97 -8.44 16.02
CA HIS A 48 4.11 -9.29 16.36
C HIS A 48 5.42 -8.51 16.40
N ALA A 49 5.73 -7.73 15.36
CA ALA A 49 6.96 -6.94 15.34
C ALA A 49 6.99 -5.89 16.47
N TRP A 50 5.84 -5.32 16.83
CA TRP A 50 5.70 -4.37 17.93
C TRP A 50 5.83 -5.01 19.32
N ALA A 51 5.49 -6.29 19.47
CA ALA A 51 5.61 -7.00 20.74
C ALA A 51 7.06 -6.95 21.30
N PHE A 52 8.05 -6.82 20.43
CA PHE A 52 9.47 -6.73 20.78
C PHE A 52 10.02 -5.30 20.89
N MET A 53 9.17 -4.28 20.72
CA MET A 53 9.55 -2.87 20.78
C MET A 53 9.06 -2.21 22.06
N ASP A 54 9.87 -1.34 22.66
CA ASP A 54 9.43 -0.47 23.75
C ASP A 54 8.49 0.66 23.24
N PRO A 55 7.76 1.32 24.15
CA PRO A 55 6.77 2.33 23.76
C PRO A 55 7.32 3.51 22.94
N LEU A 56 8.57 3.94 23.18
CA LEU A 56 9.15 5.05 22.44
C LEU A 56 9.41 4.64 20.99
N HIS A 57 9.99 3.46 20.77
CA HIS A 57 10.21 2.95 19.42
C HIS A 57 8.91 2.70 18.65
N ARG A 58 7.85 2.23 19.32
CA ARG A 58 6.52 2.11 18.68
C ARG A 58 5.99 3.47 18.23
N TRP A 59 6.12 4.50 19.07
CA TRP A 59 5.67 5.86 18.71
C TRP A 59 6.49 6.43 17.54
N LEU A 60 7.81 6.25 17.55
CA LEU A 60 8.69 6.64 16.46
C LEU A 60 8.35 5.91 15.15
N ASP A 61 7.99 4.63 15.23
CA ASP A 61 7.51 3.84 14.09
C ASP A 61 6.22 4.44 13.50
N VAL A 62 5.23 4.76 14.33
CA VAL A 62 3.99 5.43 13.88
C VAL A 62 4.29 6.76 13.20
N VAL A 63 5.19 7.59 13.77
CA VAL A 63 5.58 8.87 13.17
C VAL A 63 6.30 8.66 11.85
N ALA A 64 7.20 7.68 11.77
CA ALA A 64 7.90 7.33 10.54
C ALA A 64 6.92 6.87 9.45
N GLN A 65 5.95 6.03 9.81
CA GLN A 65 4.94 5.52 8.87
C GLN A 65 3.95 6.60 8.45
N ALA A 66 3.55 7.50 9.35
CA ALA A 66 2.72 8.64 9.02
C ALA A 66 3.46 9.59 8.06
N ARG A 67 4.76 9.81 8.29
CA ARG A 67 5.62 10.53 7.34
C ARG A 67 5.67 9.82 5.99
N THR A 68 5.88 8.50 5.97
CA THR A 68 5.90 7.70 4.73
C THR A 68 4.58 7.83 3.97
N TRP A 69 3.44 7.72 4.65
CA TRP A 69 2.11 7.93 4.05
C TRP A 69 1.96 9.32 3.43
N LEU A 70 2.37 10.36 4.16
CA LEU A 70 2.34 11.74 3.67
C LEU A 70 3.23 11.95 2.44
N VAL A 71 4.37 11.28 2.41
CA VAL A 71 5.37 11.38 1.34
C VAL A 71 4.93 10.58 0.10
N MET A 72 4.44 9.35 0.28
CA MET A 72 3.99 8.48 -0.82
C MET A 72 2.76 9.01 -1.56
N SER A 73 1.94 9.81 -0.88
CA SER A 73 0.74 10.43 -1.47
C SER A 73 1.06 11.60 -2.40
N LEU A 74 2.34 11.98 -2.49
CA LEU A 74 2.79 13.04 -3.37
C LEU A 74 3.23 12.45 -4.71
N PRO A 75 2.78 13.01 -5.84
CA PRO A 75 3.14 12.51 -7.15
C PRO A 75 4.67 12.48 -7.33
N GLY A 76 5.22 11.33 -7.72
CA GLY A 76 6.64 11.18 -8.06
C GLY A 76 7.59 10.79 -6.91
N VAL A 77 7.09 10.41 -5.73
CA VAL A 77 7.99 10.09 -4.59
C VAL A 77 8.25 8.59 -4.39
N HIS A 78 7.91 7.75 -5.36
CA HIS A 78 7.76 6.31 -5.06
C HIS A 78 9.05 5.56 -4.70
N GLN A 79 10.26 6.08 -4.95
CA GLN A 79 11.51 5.37 -4.60
C GLN A 79 12.70 6.25 -4.13
N ASN A 80 12.66 7.58 -4.27
CA ASN A 80 13.74 8.47 -3.84
C ASN A 80 13.20 9.61 -2.97
N VAL A 81 13.07 9.34 -1.66
CA VAL A 81 12.60 10.31 -0.64
C VAL A 81 13.47 11.59 -0.61
N ILE A 82 14.72 11.51 -1.07
CA ILE A 82 15.68 12.61 -1.06
C ILE A 82 15.43 13.64 -2.18
N THR A 83 14.99 13.22 -3.37
CA THR A 83 14.76 14.14 -4.51
C THR A 83 13.38 14.79 -4.51
N ALA A 84 12.45 14.30 -3.67
CA ALA A 84 11.08 14.80 -3.60
C ALA A 84 10.87 16.01 -2.69
N ALA A 85 11.86 16.36 -1.84
CA ALA A 85 11.72 17.38 -0.81
C ALA A 85 11.17 18.75 -1.31
N PRO A 86 11.59 19.29 -2.47
CA PRO A 86 11.07 20.57 -2.98
C PRO A 86 9.59 20.47 -3.38
N VAL A 87 9.21 19.39 -4.06
CA VAL A 87 7.83 19.14 -4.52
C VAL A 87 6.90 18.94 -3.32
N THR A 88 7.37 18.22 -2.28
CA THR A 88 6.60 18.02 -1.05
C THR A 88 6.38 19.31 -0.27
N THR A 89 7.36 20.22 -0.26
CA THR A 89 7.28 21.52 0.41
C THR A 89 6.29 22.45 -0.32
N LEU A 90 6.30 22.40 -1.64
CA LEU A 90 5.45 23.22 -2.50
C LEU A 90 3.96 22.83 -2.41
N TRP A 91 3.67 21.53 -2.32
CA TRP A 91 2.31 21.03 -2.08
C TRP A 91 1.76 21.43 -0.71
N LYS A 92 2.59 21.36 0.34
CA LYS A 92 2.22 21.86 1.68
C LYS A 92 1.93 23.35 1.67
N LEU A 93 2.75 24.13 0.94
CA LEU A 93 2.54 25.57 0.78
C LEU A 93 1.23 25.87 0.05
N LEU A 94 0.91 25.13 -1.01
CA LEU A 94 -0.34 25.26 -1.75
C LEU A 94 -1.57 25.02 -0.87
N VAL A 95 -1.57 23.96 -0.06
CA VAL A 95 -2.71 23.64 0.83
C VAL A 95 -2.89 24.70 1.91
N VAL A 96 -1.80 25.17 2.53
CA VAL A 96 -1.86 26.22 3.56
C VAL A 96 -2.36 27.52 2.95
N VAL A 97 -1.80 27.95 1.82
CA VAL A 97 -2.20 29.21 1.19
C VAL A 97 -3.63 29.14 0.66
N ALA A 98 -4.05 27.99 0.12
CA ALA A 98 -5.44 27.75 -0.27
C ALA A 98 -6.40 27.93 0.92
N ALA A 99 -6.09 27.31 2.06
CA ALA A 99 -6.90 27.41 3.26
C ALA A 99 -6.97 28.85 3.76
N THR A 100 -5.82 29.54 3.85
CA THR A 100 -5.76 30.95 4.27
C THR A 100 -6.59 31.84 3.36
N LEU A 101 -6.53 31.66 2.03
CA LEU A 101 -7.24 32.50 1.07
C LEU A 101 -8.75 32.27 1.09
N VAL A 102 -9.21 31.04 1.20
CA VAL A 102 -10.66 30.79 1.30
C VAL A 102 -11.22 31.31 2.64
N LEU A 103 -10.43 31.26 3.71
CA LEU A 103 -10.81 31.85 5.00
C LEU A 103 -10.78 33.39 4.99
N SER A 104 -9.91 34.00 4.18
CA SER A 104 -9.70 35.45 4.15
C SER A 104 -10.64 36.20 3.19
N HIS A 105 -11.31 35.53 2.24
CA HIS A 105 -12.09 36.21 1.20
C HIS A 105 -13.50 36.61 1.67
N PRO A 106 -13.89 37.90 1.62
CA PRO A 106 -15.19 38.38 2.10
C PRO A 106 -16.38 38.14 1.14
N GLY A 107 -16.15 37.89 -0.16
CA GLY A 107 -17.16 38.01 -1.22
C GLY A 107 -17.98 36.73 -1.54
N PRO A 108 -17.38 35.53 -1.68
CA PRO A 108 -18.13 34.31 -1.94
C PRO A 108 -18.09 33.36 -0.75
N ARG A 109 -18.34 33.87 0.47
CA ARG A 109 -18.29 33.08 1.71
C ARG A 109 -19.10 31.79 1.62
N GLN A 110 -20.22 31.77 0.88
CA GLN A 110 -21.07 30.59 0.78
C GLN A 110 -20.52 29.51 -0.17
N ARG A 111 -20.03 29.89 -1.37
CA ARG A 111 -19.43 28.94 -2.33
C ARG A 111 -18.06 28.44 -1.85
N GLY A 112 -17.23 29.32 -1.31
CA GLY A 112 -15.93 28.96 -0.73
C GLY A 112 -16.08 28.02 0.47
N ARG A 113 -17.03 28.30 1.36
CA ARG A 113 -17.35 27.39 2.48
C ARG A 113 -17.88 26.05 2.00
N ALA A 114 -18.83 26.02 1.06
CA ALA A 114 -19.35 24.77 0.53
C ALA A 114 -18.25 23.90 -0.09
N LEU A 115 -17.33 24.51 -0.85
CA LEU A 115 -16.18 23.81 -1.40
C LEU A 115 -15.21 23.35 -0.29
N LEU A 116 -14.84 24.21 0.66
CA LEU A 116 -13.98 23.80 1.78
C LEU A 116 -14.59 22.66 2.58
N THR A 117 -15.89 22.69 2.85
CA THR A 117 -16.60 21.61 3.53
C THR A 117 -16.56 20.32 2.70
N ALA A 118 -16.74 20.43 1.38
CA ALA A 118 -16.63 19.29 0.47
C ALA A 118 -15.19 18.73 0.40
N LEU A 119 -14.16 19.57 0.51
CA LEU A 119 -12.74 19.17 0.49
C LEU A 119 -12.21 18.70 1.85
N ALA A 120 -12.80 19.19 2.94
CA ALA A 120 -12.45 18.79 4.30
C ALA A 120 -12.73 17.32 4.53
N TRP A 121 -13.78 16.76 3.91
CA TRP A 121 -14.15 15.36 4.10
C TRP A 121 -13.13 14.39 3.48
N PRO A 122 -12.73 14.53 2.20
CA PRO A 122 -11.63 13.76 1.63
C PRO A 122 -10.29 13.96 2.35
N LEU A 123 -9.97 15.18 2.79
CA LEU A 123 -8.74 15.45 3.54
C LEU A 123 -8.76 14.76 4.90
N LEU A 124 -9.88 14.83 5.63
CA LEU A 124 -10.06 14.13 6.88
C LEU A 124 -9.96 12.62 6.68
N TYR A 125 -10.62 12.08 5.66
CA TYR A 125 -10.50 10.67 5.28
C TYR A 125 -9.05 10.29 5.01
N TYR A 126 -8.31 11.11 4.25
CA TYR A 126 -6.89 10.90 3.97
C TYR A 126 -6.03 10.84 5.23
N LEU A 127 -6.23 11.79 6.16
CA LEU A 127 -5.47 11.85 7.41
C LEU A 127 -5.83 10.68 8.33
N LEU A 128 -7.11 10.32 8.44
CA LEU A 128 -7.58 9.19 9.22
C LEU A 128 -7.08 7.87 8.65
N ALA A 129 -7.17 7.68 7.32
CA ALA A 129 -6.60 6.53 6.64
C ALA A 129 -5.10 6.45 6.90
N GLY A 130 -4.37 7.55 6.73
CA GLY A 130 -2.93 7.62 7.01
C GLY A 130 -2.58 7.26 8.44
N PHE A 131 -3.36 7.74 9.41
CA PHE A 131 -3.18 7.39 10.80
C PHE A 131 -3.43 5.89 11.05
N VAL A 132 -4.49 5.32 10.47
CA VAL A 132 -4.79 3.88 10.57
C VAL A 132 -3.67 3.06 9.92
N TYR A 133 -3.21 3.43 8.72
CA TYR A 133 -2.09 2.77 8.06
C TYR A 133 -0.82 2.87 8.90
N ALA A 134 -0.49 4.04 9.42
CA ALA A 134 0.70 4.25 10.22
C ALA A 134 0.68 3.51 11.57
N SER A 135 -0.48 3.36 12.18
CA SER A 135 -0.63 2.75 13.50
C SER A 135 -0.94 1.25 13.47
N ARG A 136 -1.27 0.68 12.31
CA ARG A 136 -1.67 -0.73 12.19
C ARG A 136 -0.92 -1.50 11.11
N PHE A 137 -0.12 -0.82 10.27
CA PHE A 137 0.55 -1.42 9.13
C PHE A 137 1.99 -0.91 8.99
N ARG A 138 2.93 -1.86 8.87
CA ARG A 138 4.34 -1.55 8.57
C ARG A 138 4.65 -1.54 7.08
N ASP A 139 3.95 -2.36 6.32
CA ASP A 139 4.19 -2.54 4.90
C ASP A 139 3.24 -1.65 4.08
N ILE A 140 3.46 -0.34 4.15
CA ILE A 140 2.73 0.66 3.36
C ILE A 140 3.28 0.60 1.92
N GLN A 141 2.42 0.21 1.00
CA GLN A 141 2.77 0.11 -0.40
C GLN A 141 2.51 1.43 -1.12
N SER A 142 3.34 1.72 -2.10
CA SER A 142 3.31 2.99 -2.84
C SER A 142 1.96 3.26 -3.51
N TRP A 143 1.28 2.22 -3.98
CA TRP A 143 -0.04 2.31 -4.60
C TRP A 143 -1.18 2.63 -3.60
N TYR A 144 -0.95 2.49 -2.29
CA TYR A 144 -1.92 2.95 -1.27
C TYR A 144 -2.07 4.48 -1.28
N GLY A 145 -1.05 5.19 -1.78
CA GLY A 145 -1.08 6.64 -1.98
C GLY A 145 -1.97 7.11 -3.15
N ALA A 146 -2.43 6.21 -4.04
CA ALA A 146 -3.15 6.62 -5.25
C ALA A 146 -4.46 7.38 -4.96
N VAL A 147 -5.30 6.86 -4.05
CA VAL A 147 -6.56 7.50 -3.65
C VAL A 147 -6.30 8.87 -2.99
N PRO A 148 -5.39 8.97 -2.00
CA PRO A 148 -4.91 10.26 -1.50
C PRO A 148 -4.46 11.24 -2.57
N THR A 149 -3.66 10.79 -3.53
CA THR A 149 -3.15 11.64 -4.61
C THR A 149 -4.29 12.21 -5.45
N VAL A 150 -5.31 11.41 -5.77
CA VAL A 150 -6.50 11.89 -6.48
C VAL A 150 -7.24 12.94 -5.66
N VAL A 151 -7.45 12.69 -4.37
CA VAL A 151 -8.11 13.63 -3.45
C VAL A 151 -7.36 14.97 -3.39
N LEU A 152 -6.04 14.94 -3.21
CA LEU A 152 -5.20 16.13 -3.16
C LEU A 152 -5.20 16.87 -4.50
N SER A 153 -5.20 16.15 -5.61
CA SER A 153 -5.26 16.73 -6.96
C SER A 153 -6.59 17.45 -7.20
N LEU A 154 -7.72 16.82 -6.86
CA LEU A 154 -9.04 17.44 -6.95
C LEU A 154 -9.15 18.68 -6.04
N THR A 155 -8.59 18.60 -4.83
CA THR A 155 -8.49 19.72 -3.90
C THR A 155 -7.73 20.89 -4.52
N ALA A 156 -6.54 20.64 -5.08
CA ALA A 156 -5.75 21.67 -5.73
C ALA A 156 -6.42 22.25 -6.97
N LEU A 157 -7.08 21.44 -7.80
CA LEU A 157 -7.84 21.92 -8.96
C LEU A 157 -8.98 22.85 -8.54
N ALA A 158 -9.71 22.47 -7.48
CA ALA A 158 -10.81 23.27 -7.00
C ALA A 158 -10.33 24.60 -6.39
N VAL A 159 -9.23 24.58 -5.65
CA VAL A 159 -8.54 25.78 -5.17
C VAL A 159 -8.07 26.65 -6.33
N ALA A 160 -7.40 26.08 -7.32
CA ALA A 160 -6.93 26.82 -8.49
C ALA A 160 -8.10 27.49 -9.24
N GLY A 161 -9.23 26.80 -9.37
CA GLY A 161 -10.46 27.36 -9.92
C GLY A 161 -10.97 28.58 -9.15
N LEU A 162 -10.97 28.53 -7.81
CA LEU A 162 -11.32 29.68 -6.98
C LEU A 162 -10.36 30.86 -7.17
N LEU A 163 -9.06 30.58 -7.26
CA LEU A 163 -8.02 31.59 -7.43
C LEU A 163 -8.04 32.24 -8.82
N MET A 164 -8.33 31.44 -9.86
CA MET A 164 -8.53 31.95 -11.22
C MET A 164 -9.83 32.77 -11.35
N GLY A 165 -10.85 32.44 -10.56
CA GLY A 165 -12.09 33.21 -10.43
C GLY A 165 -11.97 34.49 -9.60
N HIS A 166 -10.79 34.80 -9.05
CA HIS A 166 -10.59 35.97 -8.21
C HIS A 166 -10.77 37.28 -9.03
N PRO A 167 -11.48 38.30 -8.49
CA PRO A 167 -11.79 39.52 -9.23
C PRO A 167 -10.53 40.37 -9.53
N ASP A 168 -9.56 40.38 -8.62
CA ASP A 168 -8.31 41.11 -8.80
C ASP A 168 -7.40 40.46 -9.88
N ARG A 169 -7.04 41.25 -10.89
CA ARG A 169 -6.25 40.80 -12.04
C ARG A 169 -4.82 40.44 -11.65
N LEU A 170 -4.23 41.15 -10.69
CA LEU A 170 -2.84 40.91 -10.26
C LEU A 170 -2.75 39.56 -9.54
N THR A 171 -3.65 39.33 -8.58
CA THR A 171 -3.79 38.06 -7.86
C THR A 171 -3.93 36.90 -8.84
N ARG A 172 -4.82 37.00 -9.83
CA ARG A 172 -5.00 35.97 -10.85
C ARG A 172 -3.72 35.69 -11.66
N ARG A 173 -2.98 36.73 -12.05
CA ARG A 173 -1.70 36.59 -12.78
C ARG A 173 -0.64 35.90 -11.94
N CYS A 174 -0.48 36.29 -10.67
CA CYS A 174 0.47 35.66 -9.75
C CYS A 174 0.15 34.17 -9.58
N TRP A 175 -1.12 33.81 -9.45
CA TRP A 175 -1.54 32.41 -9.33
C TRP A 175 -1.35 31.61 -10.60
N SER A 176 -1.71 32.18 -11.75
CA SER A 176 -1.46 31.54 -13.04
C SER A 176 0.03 31.31 -13.24
N GLY A 177 0.86 32.29 -12.86
CA GLY A 177 2.32 32.18 -12.86
C GLY A 177 2.83 31.06 -11.94
N LEU A 178 2.31 30.95 -10.71
CA LEU A 178 2.68 29.88 -9.79
C LEU A 178 2.27 28.50 -10.31
N VAL A 179 1.04 28.34 -10.80
CA VAL A 179 0.57 27.07 -11.39
C VAL A 179 1.44 26.68 -12.58
N MET A 180 1.77 27.63 -13.45
CA MET A 180 2.69 27.40 -14.56
C MET A 180 4.08 27.00 -14.09
N LEU A 181 4.62 27.68 -13.07
CA LEU A 181 5.90 27.35 -12.46
C LEU A 181 5.90 25.90 -11.93
N LEU A 182 4.85 25.53 -11.20
CA LEU A 182 4.64 24.17 -10.68
C LEU A 182 4.63 23.14 -11.82
N LEU A 183 3.89 23.40 -12.90
CA LEU A 183 3.85 22.51 -14.05
C LEU A 183 5.21 22.40 -14.74
N VAL A 184 5.90 23.53 -14.94
CA VAL A 184 7.23 23.60 -15.59
C VAL A 184 8.28 22.83 -14.81
N PHE A 185 8.24 22.81 -13.47
CA PHE A 185 9.18 22.02 -12.68
C PHE A 185 8.71 20.58 -12.43
N HIS A 186 7.41 20.35 -12.29
CA HIS A 186 6.87 19.04 -11.97
C HIS A 186 6.88 18.08 -13.17
N LEU A 187 6.50 18.56 -14.36
CA LEU A 187 6.41 17.71 -15.55
C LEU A 187 7.78 17.14 -15.97
N PRO A 188 8.89 17.90 -16.01
CA PRO A 188 10.19 17.32 -16.33
C PRO A 188 10.70 16.37 -15.25
N ALA A 189 10.45 16.66 -13.97
CA ALA A 189 10.83 15.77 -12.87
C ALA A 189 10.10 14.43 -12.99
N GLN A 190 8.79 14.47 -13.25
CA GLN A 190 8.00 13.28 -13.52
C GLN A 190 8.47 12.58 -14.79
N ALA A 191 8.69 13.29 -15.89
CA ALA A 191 9.14 12.69 -17.14
C ALA A 191 10.49 11.96 -16.98
N ARG A 192 11.45 12.53 -16.24
CA ARG A 192 12.71 11.85 -15.91
C ARG A 192 12.49 10.59 -15.09
N GLN A 193 11.61 10.65 -14.11
CA GLN A 193 11.26 9.50 -13.27
C GLN A 193 10.55 8.40 -14.06
N TYR A 194 9.56 8.76 -14.88
CA TYR A 194 8.91 7.85 -15.82
C TYR A 194 9.91 7.27 -16.82
N GLY A 195 10.86 8.07 -17.32
CA GLY A 195 11.96 7.59 -18.17
C GLY A 195 12.79 6.51 -17.48
N HIS A 196 13.23 6.76 -16.24
CA HIS A 196 13.92 5.76 -15.44
C HIS A 196 13.08 4.49 -15.18
N TRP A 197 11.77 4.64 -14.98
CA TRP A 197 10.86 3.50 -14.82
C TRP A 197 10.65 2.71 -16.10
N LEU A 198 10.60 3.36 -17.26
CA LEU A 198 10.49 2.69 -18.55
C LEU A 198 11.78 1.92 -18.87
N GLU A 199 12.94 2.48 -18.54
CA GLU A 199 14.24 1.84 -18.77
C GLU A 199 14.49 0.63 -17.84
N ARG A 200 14.17 0.76 -16.55
CA ARG A 200 14.53 -0.25 -15.52
C ARG A 200 13.36 -1.15 -15.10
N GLY A 201 12.14 -0.77 -15.45
CA GLY A 201 10.93 -1.28 -14.79
C GLY A 201 10.73 -0.63 -13.41
N LEU A 202 9.47 -0.50 -12.99
CA LEU A 202 9.12 -0.02 -11.64
C LEU A 202 9.65 -0.96 -10.54
N TRP A 203 9.69 -2.26 -10.84
CA TRP A 203 10.01 -3.33 -9.90
C TRP A 203 10.92 -4.36 -10.59
N PRO A 204 12.22 -4.07 -10.78
CA PRO A 204 13.13 -4.92 -11.54
C PRO A 204 13.20 -6.36 -11.00
N TRP A 205 13.09 -6.54 -9.68
CA TRP A 205 13.04 -7.86 -9.05
C TRP A 205 11.84 -8.71 -9.51
N GLN A 206 10.71 -8.12 -9.94
CA GLN A 206 9.59 -8.91 -10.48
C GLN A 206 9.97 -9.64 -11.77
N VAL A 207 10.84 -9.02 -12.58
CA VAL A 207 11.40 -9.66 -13.78
C VAL A 207 12.29 -10.83 -13.38
N ASP A 208 13.05 -10.69 -12.29
CA ASP A 208 13.92 -11.74 -11.78
C ASP A 208 13.12 -12.89 -11.12
N VAL A 209 12.04 -12.58 -10.40
CA VAL A 209 11.06 -13.57 -9.89
C VAL A 209 10.42 -14.33 -11.05
N HIS A 210 10.04 -13.64 -12.13
CA HIS A 210 9.49 -14.28 -13.32
C HIS A 210 10.53 -15.20 -14.00
N ARG A 211 11.75 -14.70 -14.23
CA ARG A 211 12.84 -15.51 -14.83
C ARG A 211 13.18 -16.74 -14.01
N SER A 212 13.34 -16.58 -12.69
CA SER A 212 13.58 -17.72 -11.79
C SER A 212 12.43 -18.73 -11.81
N THR A 213 11.18 -18.27 -11.92
CA THR A 213 10.02 -19.15 -12.05
C THR A 213 10.10 -20.03 -13.31
N LEU A 214 10.53 -19.47 -14.45
CA LEU A 214 10.68 -20.26 -15.68
C LEU A 214 11.80 -21.31 -15.57
N VAL A 215 12.93 -20.95 -14.96
CA VAL A 215 14.04 -21.90 -14.71
C VAL A 215 13.59 -23.00 -13.74
N LEU A 216 12.81 -22.64 -12.72
CA LEU A 216 12.26 -23.60 -11.76
C LEU A 216 11.27 -24.57 -12.42
N ALA A 217 10.47 -24.08 -13.36
CA ALA A 217 9.52 -24.91 -14.11
C ALA A 217 10.23 -26.08 -14.82
N GLU A 218 11.43 -25.84 -15.36
CA GLU A 218 12.25 -26.84 -16.05
C GLU A 218 12.96 -27.83 -15.11
N ARG A 219 13.25 -27.42 -13.87
CA ARG A 219 14.08 -28.18 -12.93
C ARG A 219 13.31 -28.95 -11.88
N LEU A 220 12.15 -28.46 -11.48
CA LEU A 220 11.32 -29.11 -10.46
C LEU A 220 10.38 -30.12 -11.11
N PRO A 221 10.11 -31.27 -10.45
CA PRO A 221 9.10 -32.20 -10.94
C PRO A 221 7.76 -31.50 -11.16
N ARG A 222 7.07 -31.79 -12.27
CA ARG A 222 5.76 -31.18 -12.57
C ARG A 222 4.71 -31.43 -11.49
N ALA A 223 4.80 -32.57 -10.81
CA ALA A 223 3.91 -32.93 -9.71
C ALA A 223 4.29 -32.28 -8.37
N ALA A 224 5.41 -31.55 -8.30
CA ALA A 224 5.87 -30.94 -7.07
C ALA A 224 4.92 -29.84 -6.61
N ARG A 225 4.68 -29.80 -5.30
CA ARG A 225 3.87 -28.79 -4.62
C ARG A 225 4.80 -27.79 -3.97
N VAL A 226 4.69 -26.54 -4.38
CA VAL A 226 5.66 -25.50 -4.06
C VAL A 226 5.02 -24.41 -3.20
N GLY A 227 5.55 -24.18 -2.01
CA GLY A 227 5.14 -23.07 -1.15
C GLY A 227 5.82 -21.75 -1.53
N ALA A 228 5.09 -20.64 -1.49
CA ALA A 228 5.66 -19.30 -1.63
C ALA A 228 4.89 -18.30 -0.76
N PHE A 229 5.59 -17.41 -0.07
CA PHE A 229 4.99 -16.25 0.59
C PHE A 229 4.56 -15.25 -0.49
N ASN A 230 5.39 -15.00 -1.51
CA ASN A 230 5.07 -14.14 -2.65
C ASN A 230 4.62 -14.96 -3.89
N ALA A 231 3.49 -15.65 -3.77
CA ALA A 231 3.04 -16.64 -4.75
C ALA A 231 2.53 -16.09 -6.10
N GLY A 232 2.27 -14.79 -6.25
CA GLY A 232 1.57 -14.23 -7.41
C GLY A 232 2.21 -14.54 -8.77
N ILE A 233 3.48 -14.14 -8.97
CA ILE A 233 4.20 -14.39 -10.22
C ILE A 233 4.46 -15.91 -10.42
N PRO A 234 4.97 -16.65 -9.42
CA PRO A 234 5.21 -18.08 -9.57
C PRO A 234 3.95 -18.89 -9.90
N ALA A 235 2.82 -18.58 -9.26
CA ALA A 235 1.56 -19.28 -9.49
C ALA A 235 0.95 -18.99 -10.86
N TYR A 236 1.21 -17.80 -11.42
CA TYR A 236 0.66 -17.40 -12.72
C TYR A 236 1.49 -17.91 -13.89
N PHE A 237 2.82 -17.89 -13.78
CA PHE A 237 3.73 -18.22 -14.88
C PHE A 237 4.44 -19.58 -14.74
N GLY A 238 4.40 -20.21 -13.57
CA GLY A 238 5.02 -21.51 -13.32
C GLY A 238 4.17 -22.70 -13.79
N GLU A 239 4.81 -23.87 -13.93
CA GLU A 239 4.11 -25.13 -14.24
C GLU A 239 3.68 -25.90 -12.98
N GLN A 240 4.34 -25.69 -11.85
CA GLN A 240 4.08 -26.39 -10.59
C GLN A 240 2.84 -25.83 -9.87
N GLN A 241 2.24 -26.66 -9.01
CA GLN A 241 1.20 -26.18 -8.09
C GLN A 241 1.83 -25.30 -7.01
N VAL A 242 1.63 -23.98 -7.11
CA VAL A 242 2.11 -23.01 -6.12
C VAL A 242 1.04 -22.73 -5.06
N ILE A 243 1.42 -22.88 -3.79
CA ILE A 243 0.56 -22.65 -2.63
C ILE A 243 1.04 -21.40 -1.90
N ASN A 244 0.16 -20.40 -1.79
CA ASN A 244 0.43 -19.16 -1.08
C ASN A 244 0.52 -19.41 0.44
N LEU A 245 1.63 -19.01 1.04
CA LEU A 245 1.94 -19.20 2.46
C LEU A 245 1.75 -17.94 3.31
N ASP A 246 1.64 -16.75 2.71
CA ASP A 246 1.59 -15.48 3.45
C ASP A 246 0.22 -15.18 4.09
N GLY A 247 -0.82 -15.91 3.70
CA GLY A 247 -2.18 -15.73 4.23
C GLY A 247 -2.90 -14.47 3.74
N LEU A 248 -2.31 -13.69 2.82
CA LEU A 248 -2.94 -12.47 2.27
C LEU A 248 -4.13 -12.81 1.37
N VAL A 249 -4.06 -13.95 0.69
CA VAL A 249 -5.12 -14.49 -0.19
C VAL A 249 -5.51 -15.93 0.17
N ASN A 250 -4.93 -16.50 1.24
CA ASN A 250 -5.16 -17.86 1.68
C ASN A 250 -5.65 -17.89 3.14
N LEU A 251 -6.98 -17.97 3.32
CA LEU A 251 -7.60 -17.96 4.64
C LEU A 251 -7.18 -19.14 5.52
N THR A 252 -6.86 -20.30 4.91
CA THR A 252 -6.37 -21.46 5.65
C THR A 252 -4.98 -21.17 6.22
N ALA A 253 -4.06 -20.67 5.40
CA ALA A 253 -2.73 -20.25 5.88
C ALA A 253 -2.86 -19.17 6.97
N MET A 254 -3.72 -18.16 6.78
CA MET A 254 -3.96 -17.09 7.76
C MET A 254 -4.33 -17.64 9.14
N ARG A 255 -5.21 -18.66 9.22
CA ARG A 255 -5.57 -19.28 10.51
C ARG A 255 -4.35 -19.91 11.19
N HIS A 256 -3.49 -20.57 10.41
CA HIS A 256 -2.26 -21.17 10.93
C HIS A 256 -1.22 -20.14 11.38
N TRP A 257 -1.15 -18.97 10.72
CA TRP A 257 -0.40 -17.82 11.24
C TRP A 257 -0.96 -17.37 12.60
N GLN A 258 -2.27 -17.16 12.71
CA GLN A 258 -2.90 -16.71 13.96
C GLN A 258 -2.66 -17.68 15.14
N THR A 259 -2.62 -18.99 14.87
CA THR A 259 -2.42 -20.02 15.90
C THR A 259 -0.98 -20.51 16.03
N ARG A 260 -0.01 -19.81 15.42
CA ARG A 260 1.42 -20.16 15.39
C ARG A 260 1.64 -21.65 15.08
N SER A 261 1.11 -22.07 13.94
CA SER A 261 1.15 -23.47 13.49
C SER A 261 1.38 -23.57 11.98
N LEU A 262 2.15 -22.64 11.43
CA LEU A 262 2.41 -22.58 9.99
C LEU A 262 3.22 -23.79 9.51
N ASP A 263 4.08 -24.37 10.36
CA ASP A 263 4.78 -25.62 10.11
C ASP A 263 3.81 -26.79 9.87
N ILE A 264 2.75 -26.88 10.67
CA ILE A 264 1.70 -27.89 10.50
C ILE A 264 0.96 -27.67 9.18
N TYR A 265 0.72 -26.41 8.81
CA TYR A 265 0.12 -26.09 7.51
C TYR A 265 0.98 -26.54 6.34
N VAL A 266 2.28 -26.26 6.39
CA VAL A 266 3.26 -26.67 5.36
C VAL A 266 3.27 -28.19 5.19
N GLN A 267 3.26 -28.94 6.30
CA GLN A 267 3.21 -30.41 6.29
C GLN A 267 1.88 -30.93 5.73
N ASN A 268 0.75 -30.42 6.22
CA ASN A 268 -0.58 -30.84 5.78
C ASN A 268 -0.86 -30.48 4.31
N ALA A 269 -0.28 -29.37 3.84
CA ALA A 269 -0.33 -28.98 2.44
C ALA A 269 0.57 -29.85 1.56
N GLY A 270 1.39 -30.75 2.14
CA GLY A 270 2.25 -31.68 1.41
C GLY A 270 3.22 -30.94 0.50
N LEU A 271 3.88 -29.90 1.00
CA LEU A 271 4.82 -29.12 0.21
C LEU A 271 6.15 -29.85 0.07
N ASP A 272 6.63 -29.96 -1.17
CA ASP A 272 7.93 -30.55 -1.50
C ASP A 272 9.05 -29.50 -1.47
N TYR A 273 8.71 -28.27 -1.87
CA TYR A 273 9.66 -27.16 -1.99
C TYR A 273 9.07 -25.85 -1.44
N LEU A 274 9.94 -24.93 -1.05
CA LEU A 274 9.62 -23.54 -0.68
C LEU A 274 10.46 -22.59 -1.55
N ILE A 275 9.85 -21.55 -2.12
CA ILE A 275 10.53 -20.59 -3.00
C ILE A 275 10.30 -19.13 -2.59
N ASP A 276 11.25 -18.52 -1.87
CA ASP A 276 11.10 -17.14 -1.40
C ASP A 276 12.42 -16.52 -0.96
N GLU A 277 12.37 -15.29 -0.42
CA GLU A 277 13.52 -14.66 0.21
C GLU A 277 13.69 -15.12 1.68
N THR A 278 14.91 -15.06 2.22
CA THR A 278 15.16 -15.44 3.63
C THR A 278 14.31 -14.61 4.60
N THR A 279 14.17 -13.31 4.35
CA THR A 279 13.37 -12.41 5.20
C THR A 279 11.89 -12.80 5.31
N ALA A 280 11.32 -13.44 4.27
CA ALA A 280 9.95 -13.96 4.31
C ALA A 280 9.88 -15.24 5.17
N LEU A 281 10.86 -16.13 5.01
CA LEU A 281 10.99 -17.36 5.80
C LEU A 281 11.29 -17.09 7.29
N GLU A 282 12.16 -16.13 7.59
CA GLU A 282 12.47 -15.70 8.96
C GLU A 282 11.21 -15.22 9.67
N ARG A 283 10.45 -14.34 9.02
CA ARG A 283 9.15 -13.88 9.55
C ARG A 283 8.18 -15.04 9.77
N ALA A 284 8.16 -16.02 8.88
CA ALA A 284 7.30 -17.18 8.99
C ALA A 284 7.71 -18.11 10.14
N THR A 285 9.01 -18.23 10.41
CA THR A 285 9.58 -19.07 11.47
C THR A 285 9.05 -18.66 12.86
N ASP A 286 8.85 -17.37 13.10
CA ASP A 286 8.25 -16.85 14.34
C ASP A 286 6.81 -17.34 14.61
N PHE A 287 6.15 -17.86 13.57
CA PHE A 287 4.78 -18.38 13.62
C PHE A 287 4.73 -19.90 13.39
N MET A 288 5.87 -20.57 13.50
CA MET A 288 5.98 -22.03 13.49
C MET A 288 6.16 -22.54 14.92
N ARG A 289 5.68 -23.75 15.19
CA ARG A 289 5.98 -24.45 16.46
C ARG A 289 7.37 -25.06 16.44
N ARG A 290 7.80 -25.51 15.26
CA ARG A 290 9.12 -26.07 14.98
C ARG A 290 9.63 -25.51 13.65
N PRO A 291 10.91 -25.12 13.56
CA PRO A 291 11.50 -24.74 12.29
C PRO A 291 11.40 -25.86 11.26
N LEU A 292 11.16 -25.50 10.00
CA LEU A 292 11.22 -26.45 8.90
C LEU A 292 12.66 -26.95 8.71
N GLN A 293 12.80 -28.23 8.38
CA GLN A 293 14.08 -28.77 7.93
C GLN A 293 14.18 -28.49 6.43
N LEU A 294 15.15 -27.67 6.04
CA LEU A 294 15.28 -27.13 4.68
C LEU A 294 16.67 -27.44 4.13
N GLU A 295 16.72 -27.96 2.91
CA GLU A 295 17.94 -28.10 2.12
C GLU A 295 17.89 -27.04 1.00
N GLU A 296 18.85 -26.12 0.96
CA GLU A 296 18.96 -25.19 -0.16
C GLU A 296 19.37 -25.94 -1.43
N VAL A 297 18.55 -25.82 -2.47
CA VAL A 297 18.77 -26.47 -3.77
C VAL A 297 19.33 -25.47 -4.78
N GLU A 298 18.81 -24.25 -4.77
CA GLU A 298 19.15 -23.23 -5.75
C GLU A 298 18.87 -21.81 -5.23
N GLN A 299 19.54 -20.81 -5.82
CA GLN A 299 19.32 -19.40 -5.54
C GLN A 299 19.36 -18.56 -6.84
N PHE A 300 18.60 -17.46 -6.86
CA PHE A 300 18.49 -16.54 -7.99
C PHE A 300 18.64 -15.10 -7.53
N PRO A 301 19.41 -14.24 -8.22
CA PRO A 301 19.56 -12.85 -7.83
C PRO A 301 18.26 -12.05 -8.04
N LEU A 302 17.94 -11.15 -7.10
CA LEU A 302 16.82 -10.22 -7.15
C LEU A 302 17.31 -8.76 -7.21
N ARG A 303 17.29 -8.17 -8.41
CA ARG A 303 17.78 -6.79 -8.59
C ARG A 303 16.82 -5.77 -8.02
N GLY A 304 17.32 -4.91 -7.14
CA GLY A 304 16.54 -3.83 -6.54
C GLY A 304 15.53 -4.29 -5.49
N TRP A 305 15.64 -5.52 -4.99
CA TRP A 305 14.87 -5.96 -3.82
C TRP A 305 15.45 -5.32 -2.55
N PRO A 306 14.63 -4.70 -1.69
CA PRO A 306 15.09 -4.12 -0.43
C PRO A 306 15.26 -5.25 0.61
N GLY A 307 16.48 -5.75 0.76
CA GLY A 307 16.80 -6.77 1.76
C GLY A 307 17.73 -7.83 1.18
N ASP A 308 17.27 -9.07 1.15
CA ASP A 308 18.00 -10.18 0.59
C ASP A 308 18.15 -10.04 -0.93
N PRO A 309 19.38 -9.96 -1.46
CA PRO A 309 19.59 -9.84 -2.89
C PRO A 309 19.32 -11.15 -3.64
N TYR A 310 18.83 -12.20 -2.97
CA TYR A 310 18.52 -13.49 -3.57
C TYR A 310 17.13 -14.01 -3.21
N ARG A 311 16.62 -14.84 -4.12
CA ARG A 311 15.48 -15.73 -3.94
C ARG A 311 15.98 -17.15 -3.91
N TYR A 312 15.55 -17.93 -2.94
CA TYR A 312 16.04 -19.29 -2.73
C TYR A 312 14.96 -20.30 -3.06
N VAL A 313 15.44 -21.51 -3.31
CA VAL A 313 14.64 -22.72 -3.49
C VAL A 313 15.12 -23.69 -2.45
N TRP A 314 14.26 -23.99 -1.50
CA TRP A 314 14.54 -24.97 -0.47
C TRP A 314 13.71 -26.22 -0.73
N ARG A 315 14.33 -27.40 -0.66
CA ARG A 315 13.61 -28.66 -0.51
C ARG A 315 13.21 -28.81 0.95
N ILE A 316 11.95 -29.17 1.18
CA ILE A 316 11.44 -29.44 2.52
C ILE A 316 11.78 -30.89 2.87
N LEU A 317 12.58 -31.07 3.92
CA LEU A 317 12.96 -32.39 4.41
C LEU A 317 11.90 -32.91 5.40
N PRO A 318 11.75 -34.24 5.54
CA PRO A 318 10.89 -34.82 6.56
C PRO A 318 11.24 -34.31 7.97
N PRO A 319 10.26 -34.14 8.87
CA PRO A 319 10.54 -33.78 10.25
C PRO A 319 11.40 -34.87 10.90
N LEU A 320 12.34 -34.45 11.76
CA LEU A 320 13.10 -35.38 12.58
C LEU A 320 12.15 -36.17 13.50
N PRO A 321 12.39 -37.48 13.71
CA PRO A 321 11.54 -38.35 14.51
C PRO A 321 11.38 -37.91 15.96
#